data_AF-A0A7I0J6Q4-F1
#
_entry.id   AF-A0A7I0J6Q4-F1
#
_cell.length_a   1.000
_cell.length_b   1.000
_cell.length_c   1.000
_cell.angle_alpha   90.00
_cell.angle_beta   90.00
_cell.angle_gamma   90.00
#
_symmetry.space_group_name_H-M   'P 1'
#
loop_
_entity.id
_entity.type
_entity.pdbx_description
1 polymer ?
#
loop_
_entity_poly.entity_id
_entity_poly.type
_entity_poly.pdbx_seq_one_letter_code
_entity_poly.pdbx_strand_id
1 'polypeptide(L)'
;DTKLTPFNPLPKEVANPGDAVRPWAELNADEKKLFSRMAEVYAGFSEYTDVQVGRLVDYLQESGQLDNTIVFYCSDNGASGEGSPNGSVNDNKFFNNYPDQLS
;
A
#
# COMPACT_ATOMS: atom_id res chain seq x y z
N ASP A 1 -1.32 2.47 25.28
CA ASP A 1 -2.22 1.83 24.29
C ASP A 1 -2.65 2.83 23.24
N THR A 2 -2.07 2.76 22.04
CA THR A 2 -2.48 3.62 20.92
C THR A 2 -3.78 3.09 20.34
N LYS A 3 -4.88 3.84 20.49
CA LYS A 3 -6.14 3.49 19.85
C LYS A 3 -5.97 3.62 18.34
N LEU A 4 -6.17 2.52 17.62
CA LEU A 4 -6.21 2.54 16.17
C LEU A 4 -7.38 3.44 15.72
N THR A 5 -7.10 4.36 14.81
CA THR A 5 -8.13 5.12 14.11
C THR A 5 -8.93 4.19 13.20
N PRO A 6 -10.20 4.52 12.90
CA PRO A 6 -10.93 3.85 11.84
C PRO A 6 -10.10 3.83 10.54
N PHE A 7 -10.15 2.71 9.81
CA PHE A 7 -9.35 2.46 8.60
C PHE A 7 -9.49 3.57 7.53
N ASN A 8 -10.62 4.29 7.55
CA ASN A 8 -10.79 5.53 6.81
C ASN A 8 -11.37 6.61 7.76
N PRO A 9 -10.62 7.68 8.07
CA PRO A 9 -11.10 8.76 8.93
C PRO A 9 -12.08 9.69 8.22
N LEU A 10 -12.30 9.52 6.90
CA LEU A 10 -13.20 10.37 6.13
C LEU A 10 -14.67 9.98 6.38
N PRO A 11 -15.58 10.96 6.49
CA PRO A 11 -17.02 10.72 6.47
C PRO A 11 -17.46 9.95 5.20
N LYS A 12 -18.53 9.16 5.30
CA LYS A 12 -19.00 8.30 4.19
C LYS A 12 -19.35 9.09 2.93
N GLU A 13 -19.82 10.31 3.10
CA GLU A 13 -20.17 11.25 2.04
C GLU A 13 -18.96 11.83 1.31
N VAL A 14 -17.75 11.71 1.88
CA VAL A 14 -16.48 12.15 1.28
C VAL A 14 -15.66 10.97 0.76
N ALA A 15 -15.74 9.82 1.42
CA ALA A 15 -14.97 8.63 1.04
C ALA A 15 -15.35 8.15 -0.38
N ASN A 16 -14.34 7.89 -1.23
CA ASN A 16 -14.57 7.26 -2.52
C ASN A 16 -14.96 5.79 -2.27
N PRO A 17 -16.13 5.31 -2.76
CA PRO A 17 -16.50 3.90 -2.63
C PRO A 17 -15.47 2.94 -3.25
N GLY A 18 -14.68 3.39 -4.22
CA GLY A 18 -13.60 2.63 -4.83
C GLY A 18 -12.38 2.38 -3.93
N ASP A 19 -12.22 3.15 -2.84
CA ASP A 19 -11.11 2.99 -1.90
C ASP A 19 -11.37 1.88 -0.87
N ALA A 20 -12.60 1.33 -0.84
CA ALA A 20 -12.97 0.29 0.10
C ALA A 20 -12.46 -1.08 -0.37
N VAL A 21 -11.73 -1.76 0.51
CA VAL A 21 -11.36 -3.17 0.32
C VAL A 21 -12.45 -4.09 0.85
N ARG A 22 -12.67 -5.23 0.16
CA ARG A 22 -13.63 -6.25 0.60
C ARG A 22 -13.22 -6.84 1.95
N PRO A 23 -14.14 -7.06 2.90
CA PRO A 23 -13.81 -7.67 4.18
C PRO A 23 -13.17 -9.05 4.00
N TRP A 24 -12.03 -9.29 4.67
CA TRP A 24 -11.30 -10.56 4.57
C TRP A 24 -12.16 -11.79 4.87
N ALA A 25 -13.10 -11.68 5.80
CA ALA A 25 -14.00 -12.76 6.19
C ALA A 25 -14.97 -13.18 5.06
N GLU A 26 -15.25 -12.28 4.11
CA GLU A 26 -16.17 -12.50 2.99
C GLU A 26 -15.45 -13.06 1.74
N LEU A 27 -14.12 -13.18 1.78
CA LEU A 27 -13.33 -13.71 0.66
C LEU A 27 -13.33 -15.24 0.63
N ASN A 28 -13.41 -15.80 -0.57
CA ASN A 28 -13.23 -17.23 -0.81
C ASN A 28 -11.74 -17.64 -0.74
N ALA A 29 -11.45 -18.94 -0.87
CA ALA A 29 -10.10 -19.47 -0.71
C ALA A 29 -9.10 -18.96 -1.78
N ASP A 30 -9.53 -18.85 -3.03
CA ASP A 30 -8.67 -18.39 -4.14
C ASP A 30 -8.40 -16.88 -4.04
N GLU A 31 -9.41 -16.10 -3.66
CA GLU A 31 -9.27 -14.66 -3.39
C GLU A 31 -8.28 -14.41 -2.25
N LYS A 32 -8.41 -15.12 -1.13
CA LYS A 32 -7.47 -15.02 0.00
C LYS A 32 -6.05 -15.36 -0.43
N LYS A 33 -5.88 -16.42 -1.23
CA LYS A 33 -4.57 -16.81 -1.74
C LYS A 33 -3.96 -15.72 -2.63
N LEU A 34 -4.74 -15.14 -3.53
CA LEU A 34 -4.28 -14.05 -4.40
C LEU A 34 -3.91 -12.80 -3.57
N PHE A 35 -4.78 -12.36 -2.67
CA PHE A 35 -4.59 -11.14 -1.90
C PHE A 35 -3.41 -11.28 -0.93
N SER A 36 -3.23 -12.44 -0.31
CA SER A 36 -2.02 -12.73 0.47
C SER A 36 -0.78 -12.59 -0.39
N ARG A 37 -0.79 -13.11 -1.63
CA ARG A 37 0.36 -13.00 -2.52
C ARG A 37 0.66 -11.55 -2.91
N MET A 38 -0.36 -10.74 -3.17
CA MET A 38 -0.19 -9.30 -3.42
C MET A 38 0.37 -8.58 -2.19
N ALA A 39 -0.14 -8.89 -1.00
CA ALA A 39 0.35 -8.32 0.26
C ALA A 39 1.81 -8.72 0.57
N GLU A 40 2.20 -9.97 0.29
CA GLU A 40 3.59 -10.44 0.40
C GLU A 40 4.53 -9.63 -0.50
N VAL A 41 4.13 -9.35 -1.75
CA VAL A 41 4.92 -8.56 -2.70
C VAL A 41 5.03 -7.11 -2.23
N TYR A 42 3.92 -6.52 -1.77
CA TYR A 42 3.93 -5.17 -1.21
C TYR A 42 4.83 -5.07 0.03
N ALA A 43 4.75 -6.05 0.94
CA ALA A 43 5.62 -6.11 2.12
C ALA A 43 7.09 -6.24 1.73
N GLY A 44 7.41 -7.06 0.72
CA GLY A 44 8.78 -7.18 0.19
C GLY A 44 9.30 -5.88 -0.40
N PHE A 45 8.47 -5.12 -1.12
CA PHE A 45 8.83 -3.80 -1.62
C PHE A 45 9.04 -2.80 -0.47
N SER A 46 8.12 -2.76 0.49
CA SER A 46 8.20 -1.87 1.66
C SER A 46 9.45 -2.13 2.50
N GLU A 47 9.78 -3.39 2.76
CA GLU A 47 11.01 -3.79 3.46
C GLU A 47 12.25 -3.35 2.68
N TYR A 48 12.27 -3.59 1.37
CA TYR A 48 13.40 -3.17 0.53
C TYR A 48 13.58 -1.64 0.56
N THR A 49 12.50 -0.88 0.50
CA THR A 49 12.52 0.58 0.63
C THR A 49 13.05 1.01 1.99
N ASP A 50 12.61 0.38 3.09
CA ASP A 50 13.12 0.66 4.44
C ASP A 50 14.63 0.45 4.53
N VAL A 51 15.13 -0.68 4.01
CA VAL A 51 16.58 -0.94 3.92
C VAL A 51 17.32 0.15 3.13
N GLN A 52 16.74 0.65 2.02
CA GLN A 52 17.37 1.73 1.26
C GLN A 52 17.36 3.08 2.01
N VAL A 53 16.29 3.39 2.74
CA VAL A 53 16.23 4.58 3.61
C VAL A 53 17.25 4.46 4.73
N GLY A 54 17.38 3.28 5.35
CA GLY A 54 18.39 2.98 6.36
C GLY A 54 19.79 3.35 5.88
N ARG A 55 20.18 2.96 4.66
CA ARG A 55 21.48 3.31 4.08
C ARG A 55 21.72 4.82 3.97
N LEU A 56 20.68 5.62 3.71
CA LEU A 56 20.81 7.08 3.68
C LEU A 56 21.02 7.64 5.10
N VAL A 57 20.27 7.14 6.07
CA VAL A 57 20.39 7.54 7.48
C VAL A 57 21.77 7.14 8.03
N ASP A 58 22.23 5.92 7.75
CA ASP A 58 23.56 5.43 8.13
C ASP A 58 24.65 6.34 7.57
N TYR A 59 24.57 6.72 6.29
CA TYR A 59 25.52 7.63 5.68
C TYR A 59 25.52 9.01 6.36
N LEU A 60 24.34 9.58 6.65
CA LEU A 60 24.23 10.86 7.37
C LEU A 60 24.82 10.78 8.79
N GLN A 61 24.70 9.62 9.45
CA GLN A 61 25.30 9.38 10.74
C GLN A 61 26.82 9.28 10.64
N GLU A 62 27.34 8.49 9.70
CA GLU A 62 28.78 8.30 9.45
C GLU A 62 29.46 9.61 9.04
N SER A 63 28.79 10.47 8.28
CA SER A 63 29.29 11.77 7.86
C SER A 63 29.17 12.86 8.95
N GLY A 64 28.51 12.56 10.08
CA GLY A 64 28.27 13.51 11.17
C GLY A 64 27.23 14.60 10.84
N GLN A 65 26.38 14.37 9.84
CA GLN A 65 25.38 15.35 9.37
C GLN A 65 23.98 15.10 9.92
N LEU A 66 23.70 13.91 10.47
CA LEU A 66 22.36 13.52 10.89
C LEU A 66 21.76 14.47 11.94
N ASP A 67 22.53 14.86 12.97
CA ASP A 67 22.06 15.69 14.08
C ASP A 67 21.54 17.08 13.66
N ASN A 68 21.99 17.58 12.51
CA ASN A 68 21.56 18.87 11.94
C ASN A 68 20.73 18.69 10.66
N THR A 69 20.09 17.52 10.49
CA THR A 69 19.24 17.22 9.35
C THR A 69 17.79 17.01 9.79
N ILE A 70 16.85 17.71 9.14
CA ILE A 70 15.42 17.44 9.30
C ILE A 70 15.01 16.39 8.26
N VAL A 71 14.47 15.26 8.72
CA VAL A 71 13.98 14.19 7.85
C VAL A 71 12.46 14.24 7.79
N PHE A 72 11.92 14.32 6.56
CA PHE A 72 10.51 14.12 6.29
C PHE A 72 10.33 12.77 5.60
N TYR A 73 9.43 11.93 6.13
CA TYR A 73 9.06 10.66 5.54
C TYR A 73 7.55 10.65 5.31
N CYS A 74 7.14 10.60 4.05
CA CYS A 74 5.75 10.65 3.65
C CYS A 74 5.55 9.88 2.34
N SER A 75 4.33 9.36 2.15
CA SER A 75 3.84 8.95 0.84
C SER A 75 3.21 10.15 0.13
N ASP A 76 3.20 10.16 -1.20
CA ASP A 76 2.46 11.13 -2.00
C ASP A 76 0.94 10.81 -1.99
N ASN A 77 0.59 9.53 -1.97
CA ASN A 77 -0.79 9.02 -1.87
C ASN A 77 -0.86 7.58 -1.29
N GLY A 78 -2.04 6.96 -1.33
CA GLY A 78 -2.25 5.57 -0.91
C GLY A 78 -1.94 4.54 -2.01
N ALA A 79 -2.28 3.27 -1.78
CA ALA A 79 -2.15 2.25 -2.82
C ALA A 79 -3.03 2.56 -4.03
N SER A 80 -2.59 2.10 -5.21
CA SER A 80 -3.29 2.28 -6.49
C SER A 80 -4.75 1.76 -6.43
N GLY A 81 -5.68 2.62 -6.87
CA GLY A 81 -7.11 2.29 -6.98
C GLY A 81 -7.45 1.57 -8.29
N GLU A 82 -6.56 1.61 -9.26
CA GLU A 82 -6.66 0.96 -10.57
C GLU A 82 -6.69 -0.58 -10.47
N GLY A 83 -6.24 -1.12 -9.34
CA GLY A 83 -6.36 -2.54 -9.02
C GLY A 83 -7.81 -3.05 -8.92
N SER A 84 -8.81 -2.18 -8.78
CA SER A 84 -10.21 -2.57 -8.53
C SER A 84 -10.38 -3.42 -7.24
N PRO A 85 -11.60 -3.88 -6.89
CA PRO A 85 -11.82 -4.66 -5.66
C PRO A 85 -11.08 -6.01 -5.59
N ASN A 86 -10.58 -6.53 -6.72
CA ASN A 86 -9.94 -7.85 -6.81
C ASN A 86 -8.42 -7.80 -7.06
N GLY A 87 -7.84 -6.60 -7.17
CA GLY A 87 -6.48 -6.41 -7.62
C GLY A 87 -6.30 -6.60 -9.12
N SER A 88 -5.25 -5.99 -9.66
CA SER A 88 -4.85 -6.13 -11.07
C SER A 88 -3.35 -6.36 -11.16
N VAL A 89 -2.92 -7.14 -12.15
CA VAL A 89 -1.51 -7.33 -12.51
C VAL A 89 -1.13 -6.50 -13.75
N ASN A 90 -2.09 -5.78 -14.33
CA ASN A 90 -1.88 -4.97 -15.52
C ASN A 90 -2.86 -3.79 -15.54
N ASP A 91 -2.34 -2.63 -15.14
CA ASP A 91 -3.09 -1.37 -15.08
C ASP A 91 -3.72 -0.95 -16.41
N ASN A 92 -3.16 -1.38 -17.55
CA ASN A 92 -3.78 -1.09 -18.85
C ASN A 92 -5.16 -1.71 -18.96
N LYS A 93 -5.48 -2.79 -18.23
CA LYS A 93 -6.82 -3.36 -18.23
C LYS A 93 -7.84 -2.36 -17.68
N PHE A 94 -7.51 -1.68 -16.58
CA PHE A 94 -8.34 -0.62 -16.00
C PHE A 94 -8.62 0.49 -17.02
N PHE A 95 -7.57 1.04 -17.63
CA PHE A 95 -7.70 2.13 -18.62
C PHE A 95 -8.47 1.73 -19.90
N ASN A 96 -8.50 0.44 -20.23
CA ASN A 96 -9.19 -0.08 -21.42
C ASN A 96 -10.55 -0.72 -21.11
N ASN A 97 -11.06 -0.59 -19.87
CA ASN A 97 -12.30 -1.25 -19.42
C ASN A 97 -12.29 -2.77 -19.66
N TYR A 98 -11.11 -3.39 -19.58
CA TYR A 98 -10.95 -4.83 -19.73
C TYR A 98 -11.07 -5.51 -18.36
N PRO A 99 -11.92 -6.54 -18.20
CA PRO A 99 -12.15 -7.15 -16.89
C PRO A 99 -10.92 -7.92 -16.39
N ASP A 100 -10.64 -7.81 -15.10
CA ASP A 100 -9.79 -8.75 -14.40
C ASP A 100 -10.58 -10.01 -14.01
N GLN A 101 -9.97 -11.16 -14.26
CA GLN A 101 -10.51 -12.47 -13.91
C GLN A 101 -9.51 -13.18 -13.00
N LEU A 102 -10.02 -13.93 -12.03
CA LEU A 102 -9.23 -14.74 -11.09
C LEU A 102 -8.59 -16.00 -11.75
N SER A 103 -8.78 -16.19 -13.06
CA SER A 103 -8.31 -17.35 -13.83
C SER A 103 -6.89 -17.21 -14.34
#